data_AF-A0A4D5RNH9-F1
#
_entry.id   AF-A0A4D5RNH9-F1
#
_cell.length_a   1.000
_cell.length_b   1.000
_cell.length_c   1.000
_cell.angle_alpha   90.00
_cell.angle_beta   90.00
_cell.angle_gamma   90.00
#
_symmetry.space_group_name_H-M   'P 1'
#
loop_
_entity.id
_entity.type
_entity.pdbx_description
1 polymer ?
#
loop_
_entity_poly.entity_id
_entity_poly.type
_entity_poly.pdbx_seq_one_letter_code
_entity_poly.pdbx_strand_id
1 'polypeptide(L)'
;CEVLVNTIYLCCEHLVHLVVTMRIAYVLIGLAVLVALAESSPLKRRSLSQEDQFRNAMEQTCIQGLNLSAEETATMERVEELQRSSGSRIQSQEDVNRLIDQEAPSRAVANSLKPKVAALAECIANEFKKMLGLRRRR
;
A
#
# COMPACT_ATOMS: atom_id res chain seq x y z
N CYS A 1 -33.07 -61.48 -5.29
CA CYS A 1 -33.33 -60.20 -4.60
C CYS A 1 -32.08 -59.36 -4.34
N GLU A 2 -30.85 -59.88 -4.38
CA GLU A 2 -29.63 -59.10 -4.11
C GLU A 2 -29.18 -58.17 -5.26
N VAL A 3 -29.47 -58.53 -6.51
CA VAL A 3 -29.05 -57.74 -7.69
C VAL A 3 -29.74 -56.37 -7.74
N LEU A 4 -31.02 -56.29 -7.33
CA LEU A 4 -31.78 -55.04 -7.33
C LEU A 4 -31.24 -54.04 -6.28
N VAL A 5 -30.82 -54.55 -5.12
CA VAL A 5 -30.32 -53.73 -4.00
C VAL A 5 -28.99 -53.08 -4.36
N ASN A 6 -28.12 -53.81 -5.05
CA ASN A 6 -26.80 -53.32 -5.44
C ASN A 6 -26.88 -52.24 -6.54
N THR A 7 -27.83 -52.37 -7.49
CA THR A 7 -28.08 -51.36 -8.53
C THR A 7 -28.67 -50.06 -7.97
N ILE A 8 -29.54 -50.14 -6.96
CA ILE A 8 -30.13 -48.97 -6.29
C ILE A 8 -29.08 -48.21 -5.48
N TYR A 9 -28.16 -48.91 -4.82
CA TYR A 9 -27.04 -48.31 -4.07
C TYR A 9 -26.07 -47.56 -4.99
N LEU A 10 -25.66 -48.16 -6.12
CA LEU A 10 -24.79 -47.48 -7.10
C LEU A 10 -25.44 -46.22 -7.70
N CYS A 11 -26.74 -46.26 -8.01
CA CYS A 11 -27.47 -45.10 -8.51
C CYS A 11 -27.57 -43.97 -7.47
N CYS A 12 -27.77 -44.29 -6.19
CA CYS A 12 -27.81 -43.30 -5.12
C CYS A 12 -26.45 -42.63 -4.92
N GLU A 13 -25.35 -43.39 -4.90
CA GLU A 13 -24.02 -42.81 -4.77
C GLU A 13 -23.65 -41.91 -5.96
N HIS A 14 -23.98 -42.33 -7.19
CA HIS A 14 -23.75 -41.51 -8.38
C HIS A 14 -24.59 -40.22 -8.39
N LEU A 15 -25.85 -40.29 -7.93
CA LEU A 15 -26.75 -39.15 -7.82
C LEU A 15 -26.25 -38.15 -6.75
N VAL A 16 -25.79 -38.66 -5.61
CA VAL A 16 -25.21 -37.83 -4.53
C VAL A 16 -23.91 -37.18 -4.99
N HIS A 17 -23.04 -37.91 -5.67
CA HIS A 17 -21.82 -37.34 -6.26
C HIS A 17 -22.15 -36.24 -7.26
N LEU A 18 -23.14 -36.43 -8.14
CA LEU A 18 -23.53 -35.42 -9.13
C LEU A 18 -24.09 -34.15 -8.47
N VAL A 19 -24.90 -34.29 -7.43
CA VAL A 19 -25.45 -33.16 -6.66
C VAL A 19 -24.35 -32.42 -5.89
N VAL A 20 -23.41 -33.14 -5.28
CA VAL A 20 -22.27 -32.55 -4.57
C VAL A 20 -21.36 -31.81 -5.54
N THR A 21 -21.07 -32.40 -6.71
CA THR A 21 -20.22 -31.79 -7.73
C THR A 21 -20.85 -30.52 -8.31
N MET A 22 -22.16 -30.53 -8.55
CA MET A 22 -22.91 -29.35 -8.98
C MET A 22 -22.91 -28.23 -7.93
N ARG A 23 -23.06 -28.56 -6.64
CA ARG A 23 -23.00 -27.58 -5.55
C ARG A 23 -21.61 -26.96 -5.42
N ILE A 24 -20.55 -27.77 -5.54
CA ILE A 24 -19.17 -27.28 -5.53
C ILE A 24 -18.93 -26.36 -6.73
N ALA A 25 -19.39 -26.73 -7.93
CA ALA A 25 -19.27 -25.90 -9.12
C ALA A 25 -19.96 -24.53 -8.95
N TYR A 26 -21.16 -24.48 -8.35
CA TYR A 26 -21.86 -23.23 -8.06
C TYR A 26 -21.10 -22.34 -7.06
N VAL A 27 -20.51 -22.93 -6.02
CA VAL A 27 -19.68 -22.19 -5.06
C VAL A 27 -18.42 -21.64 -5.73
N LEU A 28 -17.77 -22.41 -6.60
CA LEU A 28 -16.58 -21.99 -7.34
C LEU A 28 -16.89 -20.85 -8.34
N ILE A 29 -18.02 -20.91 -9.04
CA ILE A 29 -18.47 -19.83 -9.92
C ILE A 29 -18.78 -18.56 -9.12
N GLY A 30 -19.46 -18.69 -7.97
CA GLY A 30 -19.72 -17.56 -7.07
C GLY A 30 -18.44 -16.90 -6.56
N LEU A 31 -17.45 -17.70 -6.16
CA LEU A 31 -16.12 -17.22 -5.76
C LEU A 31 -15.40 -16.52 -6.91
N ALA A 32 -15.42 -17.09 -8.13
CA ALA A 32 -14.80 -16.47 -9.30
C ALA A 32 -15.44 -15.11 -9.65
N VAL A 33 -16.76 -14.98 -9.52
CA VAL A 33 -17.46 -13.71 -9.72
C VAL A 33 -17.09 -12.69 -8.64
N LEU A 34 -16.98 -13.09 -7.38
CA LEU A 34 -16.54 -12.19 -6.31
C LEU A 34 -15.10 -11.72 -6.50
N VAL A 35 -14.20 -12.60 -6.94
CA VAL A 35 -12.81 -12.25 -7.28
C VAL A 35 -12.79 -11.31 -8.48
N ALA A 36 -13.52 -11.62 -9.54
CA ALA A 36 -13.63 -10.76 -10.72
C ALA A 36 -14.25 -9.39 -10.39
N LEU A 37 -15.24 -9.33 -9.48
CA LEU A 37 -15.81 -8.07 -8.99
C LEU A 37 -14.83 -7.29 -8.11
N ALA A 38 -14.02 -7.97 -7.29
CA ALA A 38 -12.95 -7.32 -6.53
C ALA A 38 -11.89 -6.71 -7.46
N GLU A 39 -11.50 -7.42 -8.52
CA GLU A 39 -10.50 -6.96 -9.50
C GLU A 39 -11.04 -5.91 -10.48
N SER A 40 -12.30 -6.04 -10.91
CA SER A 40 -12.97 -5.11 -11.83
C SER A 40 -13.58 -3.89 -11.15
N SER A 41 -13.59 -3.86 -9.81
CA SER A 41 -14.20 -2.75 -9.09
C SER A 41 -13.50 -1.43 -9.42
N PRO A 42 -14.26 -0.36 -9.74
CA PRO A 42 -13.71 0.99 -9.94
C PRO A 42 -13.06 1.55 -8.66
N LEU A 43 -13.20 0.87 -7.52
CA LEU A 43 -12.52 1.16 -6.26
C LEU A 43 -11.00 1.09 -6.40
N LYS A 44 -10.44 0.10 -7.12
CA LYS A 44 -8.99 -0.02 -7.34
C LYS A 44 -8.45 1.09 -8.25
N ARG A 45 -9.26 1.56 -9.21
CA ARG A 45 -8.92 2.67 -10.11
C ARG A 45 -9.05 4.04 -9.42
N ARG A 46 -10.05 4.18 -8.56
CA ARG A 46 -10.29 5.38 -7.75
C ARG A 46 -9.25 5.51 -6.63
N SER A 47 -8.80 4.41 -6.03
CA SER A 47 -7.72 4.42 -5.04
C SER A 47 -6.39 4.83 -5.65
N LEU A 48 -6.00 4.30 -6.82
CA LEU A 48 -4.83 4.75 -7.57
C LEU A 48 -4.90 6.25 -7.89
N SER A 49 -6.05 6.72 -8.40
CA SER A 49 -6.25 8.15 -8.68
C SER A 49 -6.22 9.04 -7.43
N GLN A 50 -6.66 8.53 -6.28
CA GLN A 50 -6.66 9.26 -5.01
C GLN A 50 -5.26 9.30 -4.39
N GLU A 51 -4.49 8.22 -4.55
CA GLU A 51 -3.11 8.13 -4.09
C GLU A 51 -2.19 9.06 -4.89
N ASP A 52 -2.35 9.11 -6.21
CA ASP A 52 -1.63 10.07 -7.07
C ASP A 52 -2.01 11.52 -6.78
N GLN A 53 -3.30 11.80 -6.58
CA GLN A 53 -3.76 13.13 -6.16
C GLN A 53 -3.19 13.52 -4.80
N PHE A 54 -3.14 12.58 -3.86
CA PHE A 54 -2.59 12.82 -2.53
C PHE A 54 -1.08 13.04 -2.58
N ARG A 55 -0.35 12.26 -3.38
CA ARG A 55 1.09 12.42 -3.58
C ARG A 55 1.42 13.77 -4.20
N ASN A 56 0.69 14.18 -5.24
CA ASN A 56 0.82 15.49 -5.85
C ASN A 56 0.48 16.64 -4.88
N ALA A 57 -0.58 16.47 -4.08
CA ALA A 57 -0.97 17.48 -3.09
C ALA A 57 0.08 17.62 -1.96
N MET A 58 0.66 16.52 -1.48
CA MET A 58 1.77 16.55 -0.53
C MET A 58 3.02 17.17 -1.12
N GLU A 59 3.35 16.86 -2.38
CA GLU A 59 4.51 17.42 -3.06
C GLU A 59 4.38 18.94 -3.19
N GLN A 60 3.22 19.44 -3.61
CA GLN A 60 2.96 20.89 -3.66
C GLN A 60 2.91 21.56 -2.29
N THR A 61 2.31 20.92 -1.29
CA THR A 61 2.08 21.55 0.02
C THR A 61 3.28 21.48 0.93
N CYS A 62 3.99 20.35 0.95
CA CYS A 62 5.03 20.05 1.92
C CYS A 62 6.45 20.13 1.36
N ILE A 63 6.68 19.82 0.08
CA ILE A 63 8.03 19.85 -0.51
C ILE A 63 8.34 21.23 -1.07
N GLN A 64 7.39 21.85 -1.78
CA GLN A 64 7.61 23.13 -2.46
C GLN A 64 7.96 24.27 -1.48
N GLY A 65 7.52 24.20 -0.22
CA GLY A 65 7.82 25.18 0.82
C GLY A 65 9.21 25.07 1.47
N LEU A 66 9.96 23.98 1.21
CA LEU A 66 11.23 23.71 1.89
C LEU A 66 12.45 24.34 1.22
N ASN A 67 12.30 24.92 0.02
CA ASN A 67 13.38 25.56 -0.74
C ASN A 67 14.66 24.72 -0.72
N LEU A 68 14.56 23.47 -1.17
CA LEU A 68 15.70 22.57 -1.24
C LEU A 68 16.64 23.00 -2.36
N SER A 69 17.94 23.07 -2.05
CA SER A 69 18.98 23.27 -3.05
C SER A 69 19.13 22.01 -3.93
N ALA A 70 19.77 22.13 -5.09
CA ALA A 70 20.02 20.97 -5.95
C ALA A 70 20.79 19.85 -5.23
N GLU A 71 21.75 20.20 -4.36
CA GLU A 71 22.53 19.24 -3.56
C GLU A 71 21.69 18.60 -2.45
N GLU A 72 20.82 19.36 -1.81
CA GLU A 72 19.88 18.90 -0.80
C GLU A 72 18.86 17.92 -1.39
N THR A 73 18.29 18.26 -2.55
CA THR A 73 17.36 17.39 -3.30
C THR A 73 18.04 16.09 -3.70
N ALA A 74 19.23 16.16 -4.30
CA ALA A 74 19.97 14.96 -4.70
C ALA A 74 20.33 14.06 -3.50
N THR A 75 20.64 14.66 -2.34
CA THR A 75 20.88 13.90 -1.11
C THR A 75 19.61 13.20 -0.64
N MET A 76 18.47 13.89 -0.67
CA MET A 76 17.18 13.33 -0.27
C MET A 76 16.76 12.16 -1.17
N GLU A 77 16.93 12.29 -2.49
CA GLU A 77 16.64 11.22 -3.46
C GLU A 77 17.49 9.97 -3.21
N ARG A 78 18.79 10.13 -2.91
CA ARG A 78 19.67 9.01 -2.56
C ARG A 78 19.25 8.31 -1.27
N VAL A 79 18.88 9.10 -0.25
CA VAL A 79 18.38 8.55 1.02
C VAL A 79 17.07 7.78 0.82
N GLU A 80 16.19 8.24 -0.09
CA GLU A 80 14.95 7.55 -0.44
C GLU A 80 15.20 6.26 -1.24
N GLU A 81 16.15 6.29 -2.17
CA GLU A 81 16.57 5.11 -2.94
C GLU A 81 17.23 4.05 -2.04
N LEU A 82 18.05 4.47 -1.09
CA LEU A 82 18.61 3.58 -0.07
C LEU A 82 17.51 2.92 0.75
N GLN A 83 16.46 3.64 1.16
CA GLN A 83 15.32 3.04 1.86
C GLN A 83 14.59 2.00 1.02
N ARG A 84 14.35 2.30 -0.27
CA ARG A 84 13.68 1.36 -1.18
C ARG A 84 14.50 0.11 -1.44
N SER A 85 15.80 0.28 -1.69
CA SER A 85 16.71 -0.81 -2.06
C SER A 85 17.13 -1.69 -0.90
N SER A 86 17.42 -1.10 0.27
CA SER A 86 17.90 -1.85 1.44
C SER A 86 16.78 -2.53 2.23
N GLY A 87 15.52 -2.20 1.96
CA GLY A 87 14.38 -2.65 2.76
C GLY A 87 14.48 -2.24 4.25
N SER A 88 15.41 -1.34 4.58
CA SER A 88 15.68 -0.92 5.93
C SER A 88 14.51 -0.08 6.44
N ARG A 89 13.85 -0.57 7.49
CA ARG A 89 12.83 0.19 8.19
C ARG A 89 13.50 1.36 8.89
N ILE A 90 13.38 2.55 8.33
CA ILE A 90 13.56 3.78 9.09
C ILE A 90 12.45 3.81 10.14
N GLN A 91 12.84 3.74 11.41
CA GLN A 91 11.90 3.76 12.53
C GLN A 91 11.89 5.10 13.24
N SER A 92 12.92 5.93 13.03
CA SER A 92 13.09 7.19 13.71
C SER A 92 13.65 8.29 12.81
N GLN A 93 13.45 9.54 13.21
CA GLN A 93 14.09 10.69 12.59
C GLN A 93 15.63 10.63 12.72
N GLU A 94 16.15 9.94 13.74
CA GLU A 94 17.57 9.78 13.95
C GLU A 94 18.21 8.88 12.88
N ASP A 95 17.51 7.84 12.45
CA ASP A 95 17.96 6.98 11.34
C ASP A 95 18.05 7.78 10.03
N VAL A 96 17.06 8.64 9.76
CA VAL A 96 17.08 9.55 8.61
C VAL A 96 18.27 10.51 8.68
N ASN A 97 18.51 11.09 9.85
CA ASN A 97 19.62 12.02 10.05
C ASN A 97 20.98 11.35 9.81
N ARG A 98 21.14 10.07 10.21
CA ARG A 98 22.35 9.29 9.95
C ARG A 98 22.55 9.01 8.47
N LEU A 99 21.49 8.74 7.72
CA LEU A 99 21.58 8.55 6.27
C LEU A 99 21.91 9.86 5.55
N ILE A 100 21.33 10.98 5.99
CA ILE A 100 21.68 12.31 5.49
C ILE A 100 23.17 12.60 5.73
N ASP A 101 23.70 12.27 6.91
CA ASP A 101 25.13 12.45 7.21
C ASP A 101 26.05 11.58 6.34
N GLN A 102 25.57 10.44 5.85
CA GLN A 102 26.31 9.53 4.98
C GLN A 102 26.28 9.99 3.52
N GLU A 103 25.12 10.44 3.04
CA GLU A 103 24.90 10.74 1.62
C GLU A 103 25.18 12.20 1.25
N ALA A 104 25.12 13.12 2.21
CA ALA A 104 25.33 14.53 1.94
C ALA A 104 26.77 14.79 1.47
N PRO A 105 26.97 15.60 0.42
CA PRO A 105 28.30 15.92 -0.10
C PRO A 105 29.14 16.76 0.89
N SER A 106 28.50 17.40 1.89
CA SER A 106 29.18 18.15 2.94
C SER A 106 28.37 18.22 4.23
N ARG A 107 29.04 18.50 5.35
CA ARG A 107 28.38 18.73 6.64
C ARG A 107 27.42 19.93 6.60
N ALA A 108 27.71 20.95 5.78
CA ALA A 108 26.84 22.10 5.64
C ALA A 108 25.49 21.71 5.01
N VAL A 109 25.53 20.89 3.95
CA VAL A 109 24.33 20.34 3.30
C VAL A 109 23.56 19.44 4.26
N ALA A 110 24.24 18.54 4.98
CA ALA A 110 23.59 17.69 5.98
C ALA A 110 22.88 18.50 7.08
N ASN A 111 23.56 19.51 7.64
CA ASN A 111 23.03 20.33 8.71
C ASN A 111 21.87 21.23 8.25
N SER A 112 21.89 21.69 7.00
CA SER A 112 20.77 22.44 6.41
C SER A 112 19.58 21.53 6.06
N LEU A 113 19.85 20.31 5.59
CA LEU A 113 18.84 19.37 5.14
C LEU A 113 18.05 18.72 6.29
N LYS A 114 18.72 18.34 7.40
CA LYS A 114 18.08 17.71 8.57
C LYS A 114 16.82 18.44 9.08
N PRO A 115 16.86 19.75 9.40
CA PRO A 115 15.67 20.45 9.86
C PRO A 115 14.59 20.57 8.78
N LYS A 116 14.96 20.64 7.50
CA LYS A 116 14.00 20.67 6.38
C LYS A 116 13.27 19.33 6.22
N VAL A 117 13.99 18.22 6.38
CA VAL A 117 13.40 16.87 6.35
C VAL A 117 12.49 16.63 7.56
N ALA A 118 12.87 17.12 8.74
CA ALA A 118 11.98 17.07 9.91
C ALA A 118 10.69 17.88 9.67
N ALA A 119 10.79 19.07 9.08
CA ALA A 119 9.62 19.88 8.71
C ALA A 119 8.75 19.21 7.63
N LEU A 120 9.37 18.51 6.66
CA LEU A 120 8.66 17.69 5.67
C LEU A 120 7.83 16.60 6.35
N ALA A 121 8.44 15.83 7.25
CA ALA A 121 7.77 14.76 7.97
C ALA A 121 6.60 15.28 8.82
N GLU A 122 6.77 16.42 9.50
CA GLU A 122 5.70 17.06 10.26
C GLU A 122 4.56 17.55 9.35
N CYS A 123 4.87 18.16 8.21
CA CYS A 123 3.87 18.60 7.24
C CYS A 123 3.05 17.41 6.71
N ILE A 124 3.72 16.34 6.29
CA ILE A 124 3.08 15.10 5.84
C ILE A 124 2.17 14.54 6.93
N ALA A 125 2.67 14.42 8.17
CA ALA A 125 1.88 13.93 9.30
C ALA A 125 0.64 14.80 9.57
N ASN A 126 0.74 16.12 9.40
CA ASN A 126 -0.38 17.05 9.57
C ASN A 126 -1.40 16.95 8.44
N GLU A 127 -0.97 16.78 7.18
CA GLU A 127 -1.88 16.53 6.05
C GLU A 127 -2.60 15.18 6.20
N PHE A 128 -1.89 14.14 6.62
CA PHE A 128 -2.51 12.85 6.97
C PHE A 128 -3.56 12.98 8.08
N LYS A 129 -3.27 13.74 9.15
CA LYS A 129 -4.24 14.00 10.22
C LYS A 129 -5.49 14.74 9.71
N LYS A 130 -5.33 15.69 8.78
CA LYS A 130 -6.46 16.40 8.15
C LYS A 130 -7.33 15.43 7.35
N MET A 131 -6.73 14.56 6.54
CA MET A 131 -7.46 13.56 5.76
C MET A 131 -8.20 12.54 6.62
N LEU A 132 -7.59 12.08 7.71
CA LEU A 132 -8.23 11.14 8.63
C LEU A 132 -9.33 11.79 9.48
N GLY A 133 -9.60 13.09 9.31
CA GLY A 133 -10.60 13.82 10.10
C GLY A 133 -10.23 13.95 11.58
N LEU A 134 -8.99 13.62 11.96
CA LEU A 134 -8.49 13.63 13.34
C LEU A 134 -8.15 15.04 13.84
N ARG A 135 -8.60 16.08 13.14
CA ARG A 135 -8.42 17.46 13.56
C ARG A 135 -9.23 17.66 14.84
N ARG A 136 -8.57 17.65 16.00
CA ARG A 136 -9.17 18.09 17.27
C ARG A 136 -9.80 19.46 17.00
N ARG A 137 -11.14 19.54 17.11
CA ARG A 137 -11.84 20.81 17.31
C ARG A 137 -11.16 21.47 18.50
N ARG A 138 -10.42 22.54 18.24
CA ARG A 138 -9.99 23.48 19.27
C ARG A 138 -11.13 24.44 19.50
#